data_AF-A0A392UJN3-F1
#
_entry.id   AF-A0A392UJN3-F1
#
_cell.length_a   1.000
_cell.length_b   1.000
_cell.length_c   1.000
_cell.angle_alpha   90.00
_cell.angle_beta   90.00
_cell.angle_gamma   90.00
#
_symmetry.space_group_name_H-M   'P 1'
#
loop_
_entity.id
_entity.type
_entity.pdbx_description
1 polymer ?
#
loop_
_entity_poly.entity_id
_entity_poly.type
_entity_poly.pdbx_seq_one_letter_code
_entity_poly.pdbx_strand_id
1 'polypeptide(L)' 'HHKHGPTPEEENCCRWAKEVDSQCVCELLVRLPPFLVRPVHKYTLTIGEDCEITYSCGGPI' A
#
# COMPACT_ATOMS: atom_id res chain seq x y z
N HIS A 1 25.40 11.18 -9.45
CA HIS A 1 23.97 10.99 -9.11
C HIS A 1 23.73 11.61 -7.75
N HIS A 2 23.07 12.77 -7.68
CA HIS A 2 22.61 13.31 -6.40
C HIS A 2 21.23 12.69 -6.14
N LYS A 3 21.16 11.71 -5.23
CA LYS A 3 19.86 11.28 -4.71
C LYS A 3 19.30 12.45 -3.91
N HIS A 4 18.19 13.03 -4.37
CA HIS A 4 17.41 13.91 -3.50
C HIS A 4 16.86 13.02 -2.39
N GLY A 5 17.09 13.40 -1.13
CA GLY A 5 16.42 12.76 -0.01
C GLY A 5 14.90 12.93 -0.12
N PRO A 6 14.12 12.10 0.58
CA PRO A 6 12.66 12.19 0.56
C PRO A 6 12.20 13.58 1.01
N THR A 7 11.14 14.10 0.38
CA THR A 7 10.54 15.36 0.83
C THR A 7 9.79 15.16 2.15
N PRO A 8 9.55 16.22 2.94
CA PRO A 8 8.75 16.12 4.16
C PRO A 8 7.35 15.52 3.93
N GLU A 9 6.76 15.77 2.75
CA GLU A 9 5.48 15.20 2.35
C GLU A 9 5.59 13.70 2.08
N GLU A 10 6.65 13.24 1.41
CA GLU A 10 6.91 11.82 1.17
C GLU A 10 7.14 11.06 2.48
N GLU A 11 7.90 11.64 3.40
CA GLU A 11 8.11 11.08 4.74
C GLU A 11 6.78 10.96 5.51
N ASN A 12 5.96 12.00 5.46
CA ASN A 12 4.66 12.02 6.12
C ASN A 12 3.71 10.97 5.52
N CYS A 13 3.61 10.90 4.19
CA CYS A 13 2.81 9.90 3.50
C CYS A 13 3.29 8.48 3.81
N CYS A 14 4.61 8.25 3.79
CA CYS A 14 5.21 6.95 4.10
C CYS A 14 4.89 6.50 5.53
N ARG A 15 4.96 7.42 6.50
CA ARG A 15 4.59 7.13 7.90
C ARG A 15 3.12 6.71 7.98
N TRP A 16 2.22 7.52 7.46
CA TRP A 16 0.78 7.22 7.51
C TRP A 16 0.43 5.93 6.79
N ALA A 17 0.99 5.69 5.61
CA ALA A 17 0.75 4.46 4.86
C ALA A 17 1.18 3.21 5.64
N LYS A 18 2.28 3.25 6.40
CA LYS A 18 2.70 2.13 7.26
C LYS A 18 1.74 1.85 8.43
N GLU A 19 0.97 2.85 8.87
CA GLU A 19 0.00 2.72 9.96
C GLU A 19 -1.36 2.19 9.49
N VAL A 20 -1.64 2.23 8.18
CA VAL A 20 -2.90 1.75 7.62
C VAL A 20 -2.91 0.22 7.59
N ASP A 21 -3.98 -0.38 8.10
CA ASP A 21 -4.15 -1.83 8.11
C ASP A 21 -4.39 -2.40 6.70
N SER A 22 -3.86 -3.60 6.44
CA SER A 22 -4.05 -4.27 5.15
C SER A 22 -5.52 -4.49 4.83
N GLN A 23 -6.37 -4.90 5.78
CA GLN A 23 -7.79 -5.13 5.56
C GLN A 23 -8.51 -3.88 5.02
N CYS A 24 -8.22 -2.72 5.59
CA CYS A 24 -8.80 -1.44 5.16
C CYS A 24 -8.43 -1.12 3.69
N VAL A 25 -7.15 -1.29 3.33
CA VAL A 25 -6.69 -1.11 1.94
C VAL A 25 -7.38 -2.11 1.00
N CYS A 26 -7.47 -3.37 1.42
CA CYS A 26 -8.08 -4.41 0.61
C CYS A 26 -9.55 -4.12 0.34
N GLU A 27 -10.33 -3.71 1.35
CA GLU A 27 -11.75 -3.36 1.20
C GLU A 27 -11.98 -2.19 0.24
N LEU A 28 -11.12 -1.14 0.30
CA LEU A 28 -11.19 0.00 -0.62
C LEU A 28 -10.86 -0.37 -2.07
N LEU A 29 -10.01 -1.37 -2.27
CA LEU A 29 -9.60 -1.84 -3.59
C LEU A 29 -10.62 -2.81 -4.23
N VAL A 30 -11.64 -3.27 -3.49
CA VAL A 30 -12.74 -4.08 -4.05
C VAL A 30 -13.73 -3.18 -4.79
N ARG A 31 -13.41 -2.85 -6.05
CA ARG A 31 -14.36 -2.22 -6.98
C ARG A 31 -14.84 -3.16 -8.09
N LEU A 32 -14.32 -4.38 -8.10
CA LEU A 32 -14.66 -5.38 -9.11
C LEU A 32 -15.86 -6.21 -8.68
N PRO A 33 -16.69 -6.66 -9.63
CA PRO A 33 -17.71 -7.67 -9.36
C PRO A 33 -17.07 -8.91 -8.71
N PRO A 34 -17.77 -9.63 -7.80
CA PRO A 34 -17.19 -10.70 -6.98
C PRO A 34 -16.41 -11.78 -7.75
N PHE A 35 -16.79 -12.07 -9.00
CA PHE A 35 -16.13 -13.09 -9.85
C PHE A 35 -14.79 -12.63 -10.46
N LEU A 36 -14.49 -11.34 -10.44
CA LEU A 36 -13.22 -10.77 -10.92
C LEU A 36 -12.29 -10.34 -9.78
N VAL A 37 -12.78 -10.39 -8.53
CA VAL A 37 -11.97 -10.08 -7.36
C VAL A 37 -10.98 -11.22 -7.14
N ARG A 38 -9.69 -10.90 -7.08
CA ARG A 38 -8.67 -11.86 -6.64
C ARG A 38 -8.67 -11.86 -5.10
N PRO A 39 -9.13 -12.93 -4.43
CA PRO A 39 -9.30 -12.93 -2.98
C PRO A 39 -7.96 -12.85 -2.23
N VAL A 40 -6.89 -13.44 -2.76
CA VAL A 40 -5.55 -13.40 -2.17
C VAL A 40 -4.60 -12.68 -3.10
N HIS A 41 -4.15 -11.49 -2.69
CA HIS A 41 -3.24 -10.67 -3.50
C HIS A 41 -2.36 -9.78 -2.61
N LYS A 42 -1.27 -9.29 -3.20
CA LYS A 42 -0.41 -8.27 -2.61
C LYS A 42 -0.61 -6.97 -3.37
N TYR A 43 -0.72 -5.87 -2.65
CA TYR A 43 -0.77 -4.52 -3.20
C TYR A 43 0.44 -3.75 -2.68
N THR A 44 1.32 -3.32 -3.58
CA THR A 44 2.53 -2.57 -3.23
C THR A 44 2.33 -1.10 -3.58
N LEU A 45 2.50 -0.24 -2.57
CA LEU A 45 2.49 1.21 -2.68
C LEU A 45 3.94 1.71 -2.58
N THR A 46 4.34 2.54 -3.54
CA THR A 46 5.65 3.20 -3.55
C THR A 46 5.46 4.70 -3.37
N ILE A 47 6.18 5.28 -2.41
CA ILE A 47 6.15 6.71 -2.08
C ILE A 47 7.59 7.24 -2.17
N GLY A 48 7.83 8.18 -3.09
CA GLY A 48 9.19 8.62 -3.41
C GLY A 48 10.08 7.47 -3.91
N GLU A 49 11.39 7.60 -3.70
CA GLU A 49 12.37 6.58 -4.11
C GLU A 49 12.64 5.52 -3.02
N ASP A 50 12.37 5.84 -1.76
CA ASP A 50 12.90 5.08 -0.61
C ASP A 50 11.81 4.43 0.27
N CYS A 51 10.52 4.61 -0.04
CA CYS A 51 9.43 4.00 0.73
C CYS A 51 8.58 3.05 -0.11
N GLU A 52 8.70 1.75 0.18
CA GLU A 52 7.88 0.69 -0.41
C GLU A 52 7.12 -0.05 0.70
N ILE A 53 5.79 -0.16 0.53
CA ILE A 53 4.88 -0.77 1.51
C ILE A 53 4.04 -1.80 0.78
N THR A 54 4.00 -3.03 1.29
CA THR A 54 3.21 -4.11 0.69
C THR A 54 2.11 -4.55 1.63
N TYR A 55 0.86 -4.33 1.22
CA TYR A 55 -0.33 -4.82 1.90
C TYR A 55 -0.69 -6.20 1.38
N SER A 56 -1.07 -7.10 2.28
CA SER A 56 -1.45 -8.47 1.92
C SER A 56 -2.94 -8.69 2.20
N CYS A 57 -3.69 -8.99 1.13
CA CYS A 57 -5.13 -9.23 1.17
C CYS A 57 -5.43 -10.72 1.20
N GLY A 58 -6.41 -11.12 2.01
CA GLY A 58 -6.94 -12.49 2.04
C GLY A 58 -6.08 -13.52 2.78
N GLY A 59 -5.21 -13.09 3.69
CA GLY A 59 -4.50 -13.99 4.62
C GLY A 59 -5.35 -14.30 5.87
N PRO A 60 -5.09 -15.43 6.57
CA PRO A 60 -5.69 -15.68 7.88
C PRO A 60 -5.24 -14.60 8.88
N ILE A 61 -6.19 -14.16 9.72
CA ILE A 61 -5.98 -13.26 10.87
C ILE A 61 -5.24 -14.01 11.98
#